data_AF-A0A199W8F0-F1
#
_entry.id   AF-A0A199W8F0-F1
#
_cell.length_a   1.000
_cell.length_b   1.000
_cell.length_c   1.000
_cell.angle_alpha   90.00
_cell.angle_beta   90.00
_cell.angle_gamma   90.00
#
_symmetry.space_group_name_H-M   'P 1'
#
loop_
_entity.id
_entity.type
_entity.pdbx_description
1 polymer ?
#
loop_
_entity_poly.entity_id
_entity_poly.type
_entity_poly.pdbx_seq_one_letter_code
_entity_poly.pdbx_strand_id
1 'polypeptide(L)'
;MSRAYFSVQNDGGASTRCYNLDCSPGFVQTNNKVALGSYLTPPSTPGGTQTFVPVTIHIDNVEEKWWVSFALEEIGYIPAFNFPMFYEGLANVFGGLVAFTSSEFTSTQMGSGYLPSAGIGYTGLIGNYFAINSNGVRAQDPPLGKIVTQPSCYDYGDIGYLPAPGAGYYIAYGGPGGEYCDGTSP
;
A
#
# COMPACT_ATOMS: atom_id res chain seq x y z
N MET A 1 4.64 -11.92 -9.29
CA MET A 1 4.31 -10.89 -10.31
C MET A 1 3.40 -9.87 -9.64
N SER A 2 3.70 -8.58 -9.72
CA SER A 2 2.97 -7.54 -8.99
C SER A 2 2.06 -6.74 -9.91
N ARG A 3 0.85 -6.43 -9.44
CA ARG A 3 -0.15 -5.60 -10.14
C ARG A 3 -0.56 -4.43 -9.24
N ALA A 4 -0.87 -3.30 -9.83
CA ALA A 4 -1.37 -2.14 -9.11
C ALA A 4 -2.90 -2.09 -9.14
N TYR A 5 -3.52 -2.03 -7.97
CA TYR A 5 -4.96 -1.83 -7.79
C TYR A 5 -5.18 -0.60 -6.91
N PHE A 6 -6.26 0.13 -7.16
CA PHE A 6 -6.68 1.22 -6.29
C PHE A 6 -7.96 0.81 -5.58
N SER A 7 -8.05 1.07 -4.29
CA SER A 7 -9.26 0.81 -3.51
C SER A 7 -9.58 2.03 -2.68
N VAL A 8 -10.87 2.36 -2.60
CA VAL A 8 -11.39 3.50 -1.84
C VAL A 8 -12.37 2.95 -0.82
N GLN A 9 -12.06 3.14 0.47
CA GLN A 9 -12.90 2.67 1.58
C GLN A 9 -12.86 3.71 2.69
N ASN A 10 -14.02 4.10 3.22
CA ASN A 10 -14.14 5.04 4.34
C ASN A 10 -14.78 4.42 5.60
N ASP A 11 -15.11 3.13 5.54
CA ASP A 11 -15.79 2.35 6.57
C ASP A 11 -15.00 1.09 6.96
N GLY A 12 -13.72 1.02 6.60
CA GLY A 12 -12.88 -0.16 6.79
C GLY A 12 -13.32 -1.39 5.98
N GLY A 13 -14.12 -1.21 4.93
CA GLY A 13 -14.57 -2.30 4.06
C GLY A 13 -15.76 -3.08 4.60
N ALA A 14 -16.46 -2.53 5.61
CA ALA A 14 -17.61 -3.14 6.25
C ALA A 14 -18.84 -3.20 5.34
N SER A 15 -19.12 -2.12 4.62
CA SER A 15 -20.25 -2.00 3.68
C SER A 15 -19.78 -1.69 2.25
N THR A 16 -18.65 -1.00 2.10
CA THR A 16 -18.15 -0.56 0.78
C THR A 16 -16.81 -1.21 0.45
N ARG A 17 -16.80 -2.16 -0.48
CA ARG A 17 -15.56 -2.75 -1.03
C ARG A 17 -15.33 -2.24 -2.44
N CYS A 18 -14.83 -1.01 -2.54
CA CYS A 18 -14.61 -0.41 -3.85
C CYS A 18 -13.22 -0.66 -4.39
N TYR A 19 -13.12 -1.27 -5.57
CA TYR A 19 -11.87 -1.47 -6.29
C TYR A 19 -11.93 -0.79 -7.65
N ASN A 20 -10.81 -0.21 -8.07
CA ASN A 20 -10.61 0.46 -9.34
C ASN A 20 -11.76 1.43 -9.69
N LEU A 21 -12.42 1.21 -10.84
CA LEU A 21 -13.52 2.02 -11.36
C LEU A 21 -14.89 1.39 -11.09
N ASP A 22 -14.95 0.38 -10.22
CA ASP A 22 -16.13 -0.48 -10.06
C ASP A 22 -17.25 0.19 -9.23
N CYS A 23 -17.04 1.42 -8.75
CA CYS A 23 -18.02 2.14 -7.94
C CYS A 23 -18.16 3.60 -8.33
N SER A 24 -19.35 4.13 -8.07
CA SER A 24 -19.68 5.54 -8.19
C SER A 24 -20.43 5.97 -6.92
N PRO A 25 -19.96 6.99 -6.19
CA PRO A 25 -18.72 7.74 -6.38
C PRO A 25 -17.48 6.99 -5.84
N GLY A 26 -16.44 6.87 -6.67
CA GLY A 26 -15.20 6.16 -6.34
C GLY A 26 -13.96 6.87 -6.89
N PHE A 27 -12.95 6.10 -7.30
CA PHE A 27 -11.80 6.65 -8.01
C PHE A 27 -12.19 7.09 -9.43
N VAL A 28 -11.83 8.32 -9.80
CA VAL A 28 -12.04 8.87 -11.14
C VAL A 28 -10.70 8.92 -11.86
N GLN A 29 -10.51 8.01 -12.81
CA GLN A 29 -9.32 8.02 -13.67
C GLN A 29 -9.41 9.16 -14.68
N THR A 30 -8.40 10.03 -14.72
CA THR A 30 -8.34 11.20 -15.62
C THR A 30 -7.37 11.01 -16.78
N ASN A 31 -6.49 10.01 -16.69
CA ASN A 31 -5.42 9.78 -17.63
C ASN A 31 -5.36 8.30 -18.03
N ASN A 32 -5.16 8.00 -19.32
CA ASN A 32 -5.10 6.65 -19.87
C ASN A 32 -3.68 6.10 -20.06
N LYS A 33 -2.63 6.82 -19.63
CA LYS A 33 -1.22 6.35 -19.69
C LYS A 33 -0.95 5.14 -18.80
N VAL A 34 -1.72 4.99 -17.72
CA VAL A 34 -1.59 3.89 -16.77
C VAL A 34 -2.89 3.11 -16.75
N ALA A 35 -2.84 1.84 -17.18
CA ALA A 35 -3.98 0.95 -17.02
C ALA A 35 -4.01 0.42 -15.57
N LEU A 36 -5.15 0.58 -14.89
CA LEU A 36 -5.36 -0.03 -13.57
C LEU A 36 -5.31 -1.56 -13.69
N GLY A 37 -4.73 -2.24 -12.70
CA GLY A 37 -4.52 -3.69 -12.75
C GLY A 37 -3.37 -4.14 -13.67
N SER A 38 -2.66 -3.20 -14.32
CA SER A 38 -1.49 -3.52 -15.15
C SER A 38 -0.32 -4.05 -14.31
N TYR A 39 0.59 -4.73 -15.02
CA TYR A 39 1.77 -5.32 -14.40
C TYR A 39 2.86 -4.28 -14.17
N LEU A 40 3.50 -4.37 -13.01
CA LEU A 40 4.74 -3.64 -12.77
C LEU A 40 5.87 -4.30 -13.56
N THR A 41 6.51 -3.53 -14.43
CA THR A 41 7.59 -3.99 -15.30
C THR A 41 8.79 -3.05 -15.21
N PRO A 42 10.02 -3.57 -15.05
CA PRO A 42 10.35 -4.98 -14.85
C PRO A 42 9.98 -5.46 -13.43
N PRO A 43 9.68 -6.77 -13.22
CA PRO A 43 9.41 -7.29 -11.89
C PRO A 43 10.68 -7.36 -11.03
N SER A 44 10.55 -7.17 -9.71
CA SER A 44 11.61 -7.44 -8.75
C SER A 44 11.94 -8.94 -8.67
N THR A 45 13.20 -9.27 -8.43
CA THR A 45 13.67 -10.65 -8.23
C THR A 45 14.30 -10.81 -6.85
N PRO A 46 13.89 -11.79 -6.02
CA PRO A 46 14.51 -12.04 -4.72
C PRO A 46 16.03 -12.29 -4.87
N GLY A 47 16.83 -11.57 -4.09
CA GLY A 47 18.29 -11.58 -4.16
C GLY A 47 18.89 -10.89 -5.40
N GLY A 48 18.05 -10.27 -6.24
CA GLY A 48 18.45 -9.62 -7.48
C GLY A 48 17.91 -8.19 -7.59
N THR A 49 17.62 -7.76 -8.81
CA THR A 49 17.12 -6.40 -9.11
C THR A 49 15.81 -6.13 -8.38
N GLN A 50 15.75 -5.00 -7.66
CA GLN A 50 14.54 -4.48 -7.05
C GLN A 50 14.00 -3.33 -7.89
N THR A 51 12.71 -3.38 -8.22
CA THR A 51 12.00 -2.31 -8.93
C THR A 51 11.12 -1.55 -7.95
N PHE A 52 11.28 -0.22 -7.92
CA PHE A 52 10.42 0.67 -7.15
C PHE A 52 9.51 1.45 -8.10
N VAL A 53 8.28 1.69 -7.65
CA VAL A 53 7.34 2.57 -8.36
C VAL A 53 6.91 3.68 -7.41
N PRO A 54 7.14 4.96 -7.74
CA PRO A 54 6.71 6.05 -6.90
C PRO A 54 5.19 6.17 -6.92
N VAL A 55 4.61 6.28 -5.72
CA VAL A 55 3.18 6.50 -5.50
C VAL A 55 3.03 7.73 -4.60
N THR A 56 2.07 8.59 -4.90
CA THR A 56 1.76 9.77 -4.08
C THR A 56 0.26 9.96 -4.02
N ILE A 57 -0.23 10.31 -2.83
CA ILE A 57 -1.61 10.72 -2.59
C ILE A 57 -1.54 12.07 -1.89
N HIS A 58 -2.27 13.06 -2.40
CA HIS A 58 -2.34 14.38 -1.79
C HIS A 58 -3.73 15.01 -1.97
N ILE A 59 -4.15 15.83 -1.02
CA ILE A 59 -5.40 16.58 -1.12
C ILE A 59 -5.17 17.94 -1.76
N ASP A 60 -6.03 18.28 -2.72
CA ASP A 60 -6.26 19.64 -3.18
C ASP A 60 -7.55 20.14 -2.52
N ASN A 61 -7.41 21.09 -1.59
CA ASN A 61 -8.53 21.68 -0.86
C ASN A 61 -9.34 22.69 -1.69
N VAL A 62 -8.80 23.19 -2.81
CA VAL A 62 -9.51 24.09 -3.72
C VAL A 62 -10.44 23.29 -4.62
N GLU A 63 -9.95 22.18 -5.15
CA GLU A 63 -10.75 21.29 -6.00
C GLU A 63 -11.58 20.26 -5.22
N GLU A 64 -11.34 20.14 -3.91
CA GLU A 64 -11.92 19.11 -3.03
C GLU A 64 -11.67 17.68 -3.56
N LYS A 65 -10.40 17.40 -3.92
CA LYS A 65 -9.98 16.12 -4.52
C LYS A 65 -8.73 15.57 -3.87
N TRP A 66 -8.70 14.26 -3.68
CA TRP A 66 -7.49 13.50 -3.36
C TRP A 66 -6.86 13.00 -4.65
N TRP A 67 -5.83 13.68 -5.12
CA TRP A 67 -5.09 13.32 -6.31
C TRP A 67 -4.15 12.15 -6.04
N VAL A 68 -4.12 11.21 -6.99
CA VAL A 68 -3.28 10.01 -6.95
C VAL A 68 -2.32 10.04 -8.12
N SER A 69 -1.04 9.94 -7.82
CA SER A 69 0.02 9.77 -8.81
C SER A 69 0.65 8.39 -8.69
N PHE A 70 0.92 7.77 -9.83
CA PHE A 70 1.55 6.46 -9.94
C PHE A 70 2.59 6.49 -11.05
N ALA A 71 3.79 5.99 -10.77
CA ALA A 71 4.91 6.04 -11.71
C ALA A 71 5.21 7.47 -12.21
N LEU A 72 5.10 8.46 -11.31
CA LEU A 72 5.28 9.91 -11.58
C LEU A 72 4.22 10.53 -12.51
N GLU A 73 3.16 9.80 -12.84
CA GLU A 73 2.04 10.30 -13.63
C GLU A 73 0.83 10.48 -12.71
N GLU A 74 0.18 11.64 -12.78
CA GLU A 74 -1.12 11.82 -12.16
C GLU A 74 -2.16 11.01 -12.95
N ILE A 75 -2.80 10.07 -12.27
CA ILE A 75 -3.68 9.08 -12.92
C ILE A 75 -5.16 9.35 -12.67
N GLY A 76 -5.49 10.12 -11.64
CA GLY A 76 -6.86 10.40 -11.26
C GLY A 76 -7.00 10.87 -9.83
N TYR A 77 -8.25 10.99 -9.38
CA TYR A 77 -8.57 11.50 -8.05
C TYR A 77 -9.71 10.75 -7.39
N ILE A 78 -9.81 10.93 -6.07
CA ILE A 78 -10.96 10.52 -5.27
C ILE A 78 -11.64 11.80 -4.76
N PRO A 79 -12.96 11.99 -4.95
CA PRO A 79 -13.64 13.17 -4.39
C PRO A 79 -13.49 13.27 -2.86
N ALA A 80 -13.22 14.45 -2.31
CA ALA A 80 -12.93 14.62 -0.89
C ALA A 80 -14.12 14.25 0.02
N PHE A 81 -15.36 14.37 -0.46
CA PHE A 81 -16.53 13.96 0.31
C PHE A 81 -16.58 12.44 0.59
N ASN A 82 -15.84 11.62 -0.15
CA ASN A 82 -15.65 10.20 0.19
C ASN A 82 -14.87 10.05 1.51
N PHE A 83 -14.09 11.05 1.90
CA PHE A 83 -13.22 11.09 3.09
C PHE A 83 -13.43 12.36 3.94
N PRO A 84 -14.65 12.61 4.46
CA PRO A 84 -14.98 13.88 5.12
C PRO A 84 -14.25 14.09 6.46
N MET A 85 -13.57 13.05 6.96
CA MET A 85 -12.86 13.04 8.25
C MET A 85 -11.33 13.05 8.12
N PHE A 86 -10.77 13.11 6.90
CA PHE A 86 -9.32 13.01 6.66
C PHE A 86 -8.64 14.35 6.35
N TYR A 87 -9.22 15.49 6.72
CA TYR A 87 -8.58 16.80 6.55
C TYR A 87 -7.32 16.97 7.42
N GLU A 88 -7.25 16.25 8.54
CA GLU A 88 -6.06 16.18 9.41
C GLU A 88 -5.76 14.72 9.75
N GLY A 89 -4.62 14.21 9.30
CA GLY A 89 -4.14 12.86 9.61
C GLY A 89 -3.27 12.86 10.86
N LEU A 90 -3.60 12.05 11.85
CA LEU A 90 -2.79 11.86 13.07
C LEU A 90 -1.77 10.72 12.93
N ALA A 91 -2.02 9.76 12.04
CA ALA A 91 -1.15 8.63 11.79
C ALA A 91 -1.37 8.09 10.37
N ASN A 92 -0.31 7.57 9.76
CA ASN A 92 -0.40 6.75 8.56
C ASN A 92 -0.23 5.28 8.94
N VAL A 93 -1.09 4.43 8.39
CA VAL A 93 -1.06 2.99 8.67
C VAL A 93 -0.85 2.25 7.37
N PHE A 94 0.18 1.42 7.34
CA PHE A 94 0.41 0.47 6.26
C PHE A 94 -0.15 -0.88 6.65
N GLY A 95 -0.77 -1.55 5.68
CA GLY A 95 -1.32 -2.87 5.87
C GLY A 95 -1.49 -3.58 4.55
N GLY A 96 -2.00 -4.80 4.63
CA GLY A 96 -2.38 -5.59 3.48
C GLY A 96 -3.65 -6.35 3.79
N LEU A 97 -4.44 -6.62 2.74
CA LEU A 97 -5.58 -7.51 2.80
C LEU A 97 -5.23 -8.77 2.03
N VAL A 98 -5.51 -9.93 2.62
CA VAL A 98 -5.45 -11.22 1.92
C VAL A 98 -6.88 -11.62 1.63
N ALA A 99 -7.21 -11.73 0.35
CA ALA A 99 -8.55 -12.14 -0.07
C ALA A 99 -8.72 -13.64 0.18
N PHE A 100 -9.67 -14.02 1.02
CA PHE A 100 -10.08 -15.41 1.23
C PHE A 100 -11.44 -15.67 0.54
N THR A 101 -11.59 -16.87 -0.03
CA THR A 101 -12.91 -17.41 -0.37
C THR A 101 -13.36 -18.32 0.78
N SER A 102 -14.62 -18.25 1.18
CA SER A 102 -15.19 -18.84 2.41
C SER A 102 -15.05 -20.36 2.60
N SER A 103 -14.35 -21.07 1.73
CA SER A 103 -14.18 -22.53 1.74
C SER A 103 -12.74 -23.02 1.64
N GLU A 104 -11.74 -22.15 1.45
CA GLU A 104 -10.34 -22.58 1.28
C GLU A 104 -9.38 -21.62 1.99
N PHE A 105 -8.48 -22.18 2.80
CA PHE A 105 -7.35 -21.45 3.32
C PHE A 105 -6.45 -21.00 2.17
N THR A 106 -5.97 -19.77 2.22
CA THR A 106 -5.17 -19.21 1.14
C THR A 106 -3.70 -19.55 1.35
N SER A 107 -3.11 -20.30 0.41
CA SER A 107 -1.66 -20.39 0.25
C SER A 107 -1.07 -19.14 -0.40
N THR A 108 -1.81 -18.03 -0.39
CA THR A 108 -1.47 -16.79 -1.08
C THR A 108 -0.25 -16.16 -0.43
N GLN A 109 0.83 -16.07 -1.19
CA GLN A 109 2.03 -15.38 -0.73
C GLN A 109 1.85 -13.85 -0.77
N MET A 110 2.40 -13.15 0.22
CA MET A 110 2.50 -11.69 0.19
C MET A 110 3.89 -11.25 -0.28
N GLY A 111 3.92 -10.30 -1.22
CA GLY A 111 5.16 -9.81 -1.81
C GLY A 111 5.87 -10.91 -2.59
N SER A 112 7.06 -11.30 -2.13
CA SER A 112 7.86 -12.38 -2.70
C SER A 112 7.65 -13.75 -2.06
N GLY A 113 6.82 -13.83 -1.01
CA GLY A 113 6.69 -15.03 -0.17
C GLY A 113 7.72 -15.12 0.96
N TYR A 114 8.74 -14.25 0.98
CA TYR A 114 9.71 -14.21 2.07
C TYR A 114 9.24 -13.31 3.20
N LEU A 115 9.42 -13.78 4.44
CA LEU A 115 9.27 -12.93 5.63
C LEU A 115 10.32 -11.81 5.64
N PRO A 116 10.03 -10.68 6.30
CA PRO A 116 10.96 -9.55 6.44
C PRO A 116 12.35 -9.94 6.97
N SER A 117 12.44 -11.00 7.76
CA SER A 117 13.71 -11.55 8.30
C SER A 117 14.68 -12.03 7.22
N ALA A 118 14.21 -12.29 5.99
CA ALA A 118 15.08 -12.61 4.85
C ALA A 118 15.87 -11.39 4.34
N GLY A 119 15.50 -10.17 4.75
CA GLY A 119 16.18 -8.93 4.40
C GLY A 119 15.64 -8.23 3.15
N ILE A 120 16.02 -6.96 3.00
CA ILE A 120 15.46 -6.01 2.02
C ILE A 120 15.63 -6.42 0.55
N GLY A 121 16.58 -7.30 0.22
CA GLY A 121 16.76 -7.81 -1.14
C GLY A 121 15.85 -8.99 -1.50
N TYR A 122 15.14 -9.57 -0.54
CA TYR A 122 14.37 -10.80 -0.71
C TYR A 122 12.87 -10.60 -0.48
N THR A 123 12.48 -9.57 0.26
CA THR A 123 11.10 -9.31 0.69
C THR A 123 10.47 -8.14 -0.09
N GLY A 124 9.16 -7.90 0.08
CA GLY A 124 8.52 -6.71 -0.46
C GLY A 124 8.94 -5.46 0.32
N LEU A 125 9.06 -4.31 -0.35
CA LEU A 125 9.49 -3.07 0.28
C LEU A 125 8.52 -1.92 0.00
N ILE A 126 8.19 -1.18 1.06
CA ILE A 126 7.76 0.21 0.98
C ILE A 126 8.98 1.02 1.40
N GLY A 127 9.53 1.80 0.47
CA GLY A 127 10.76 2.56 0.68
C GLY A 127 10.57 4.02 0.37
N ASN A 128 11.53 4.85 0.81
CA ASN A 128 11.50 6.30 0.58
C ASN A 128 10.22 6.96 1.09
N TYR A 129 9.67 6.42 2.18
CA TYR A 129 8.42 6.87 2.73
C TYR A 129 8.58 8.20 3.49
N PHE A 130 7.66 9.13 3.20
CA PHE A 130 7.47 10.41 3.87
C PHE A 130 5.98 10.75 3.92
N ALA A 131 5.56 11.42 4.98
CA ALA A 131 4.28 12.11 4.99
C ALA A 131 4.42 13.51 4.35
N ILE A 132 3.30 14.08 3.92
CA ILE A 132 3.21 15.50 3.55
C ILE A 132 2.39 16.19 4.65
N ASN A 133 2.96 17.21 5.30
CA ASN A 133 2.25 17.95 6.33
C ASN A 133 1.25 18.96 5.73
N SER A 134 0.45 19.61 6.58
CA SER A 134 -0.57 20.59 6.17
C SER A 134 -0.03 21.80 5.38
N ASN A 135 1.28 22.06 5.45
CA ASN A 135 1.93 23.13 4.67
C ASN A 135 2.47 22.62 3.31
N GLY A 136 2.18 21.38 2.93
CA GLY A 136 2.67 20.77 1.68
C GLY A 136 4.14 20.36 1.73
N VAL A 137 4.76 20.28 2.90
CA VAL A 137 6.19 19.96 3.06
C VAL A 137 6.35 18.50 3.49
N ARG A 138 7.39 17.83 2.94
CA ARG A 138 7.76 16.48 3.38
C ARG A 138 8.11 16.49 4.87
N ALA A 139 7.45 15.61 5.61
CA ALA A 139 7.70 15.36 7.01
C ALA A 139 8.17 13.90 7.20
N GLN A 140 9.08 13.71 8.14
CA GLN A 140 9.43 12.37 8.62
C GLN A 140 8.21 11.82 9.37
N ASP A 141 7.85 10.58 9.06
CA ASP A 141 6.77 9.86 9.72
C ASP A 141 7.32 8.51 10.24
N PRO A 142 7.93 8.52 11.44
CA PRO A 142 8.51 7.32 12.02
C PRO A 142 7.43 6.28 12.36
N PRO A 143 7.69 4.98 12.16
CA PRO A 143 6.76 3.93 12.56
C PRO A 143 6.44 3.97 14.06
N LEU A 144 5.15 3.94 14.41
CA LEU A 144 4.68 4.07 15.80
C LEU A 144 4.31 2.74 16.47
N GLY A 145 4.33 1.61 15.75
CA GLY A 145 4.01 0.31 16.33
C GLY A 145 3.74 -0.78 15.29
N LYS A 146 3.61 -2.02 15.80
CA LYS A 146 3.43 -3.26 15.03
C LYS A 146 2.16 -3.99 15.37
N ILE A 147 1.28 -4.15 14.38
CA ILE A 147 0.08 -4.97 14.48
C ILE A 147 0.20 -6.09 13.45
N VAL A 148 0.45 -7.31 13.93
CA VAL A 148 0.50 -8.53 13.12
C VAL A 148 -0.19 -9.64 13.91
N THR A 149 -1.23 -10.22 13.33
CA THR A 149 -2.02 -11.28 13.96
C THR A 149 -1.33 -12.64 13.86
N GLN A 150 -0.72 -12.93 12.71
CA GLN A 150 -0.06 -14.21 12.45
C GLN A 150 1.31 -14.02 11.76
N PRO A 151 2.38 -13.74 12.54
CA PRO A 151 3.70 -13.36 11.99
C PRO A 151 4.43 -14.50 11.27
N SER A 152 4.05 -15.76 11.48
CA SER A 152 4.56 -16.89 10.69
C SER A 152 4.03 -16.91 9.26
N CYS A 153 2.89 -16.25 9.02
CA CYS A 153 2.20 -16.22 7.73
C CYS A 153 2.52 -14.97 6.94
N TYR A 154 2.28 -13.82 7.57
CA TYR A 154 2.53 -12.51 7.01
C TYR A 154 3.14 -11.68 8.11
N ASP A 155 4.24 -11.01 7.79
CA ASP A 155 4.90 -10.14 8.74
C ASP A 155 5.39 -8.88 8.05
N TYR A 156 5.66 -7.89 8.88
CA TYR A 156 6.35 -6.69 8.45
C TYR A 156 7.51 -6.38 9.39
N GLY A 157 8.57 -5.81 8.84
CA GLY A 157 9.77 -5.38 9.56
C GLY A 157 10.04 -3.90 9.31
N ASP A 158 10.12 -3.13 10.39
CA ASP A 158 10.63 -1.77 10.33
C ASP A 158 12.15 -1.80 10.11
N ILE A 159 12.60 -1.27 8.97
CA ILE A 159 14.02 -1.15 8.62
C ILE A 159 14.58 0.18 9.15
N GLY A 160 13.71 1.13 9.48
CA GLY A 160 14.07 2.47 9.92
C GLY A 160 14.38 3.43 8.78
N TYR A 161 14.96 4.57 9.14
CA TYR A 161 15.35 5.61 8.21
C TYR A 161 16.69 5.27 7.55
N LEU A 162 16.71 5.19 6.22
CA LEU A 162 17.95 5.06 5.45
C LEU A 162 18.36 6.43 4.87
N PRO A 163 19.66 6.77 4.85
CA PRO A 163 20.16 8.01 4.24
C PRO A 163 20.26 7.90 2.70
N ALA A 164 20.71 8.97 2.05
CA ALA A 164 20.86 9.04 0.59
C ALA A 164 21.86 7.99 0.01
N PRO A 165 21.72 7.60 -1.28
CA PRO A 165 20.71 8.01 -2.26
C PRO A 165 19.43 7.16 -2.09
N GLY A 166 18.34 7.79 -1.66
CA GLY A 166 17.14 7.08 -1.22
C GLY A 166 16.79 7.37 0.23
N ALA A 167 16.84 8.64 0.64
CA ALA A 167 16.43 9.04 1.98
C ALA A 167 14.96 8.64 2.26
N GLY A 168 14.66 8.21 3.48
CA GLY A 168 13.28 7.96 3.94
C GLY A 168 13.17 6.70 4.80
N TYR A 169 11.96 6.44 5.29
CA TYR A 169 11.68 5.21 6.03
C TYR A 169 11.47 4.04 5.08
N TYR A 170 11.90 2.86 5.52
CA TYR A 170 11.75 1.61 4.82
C TYR A 170 11.02 0.60 5.68
N ILE A 171 10.04 -0.06 5.08
CA ILE A 171 9.24 -1.12 5.69
C ILE A 171 9.36 -2.34 4.78
N ALA A 172 9.88 -3.42 5.34
CA ALA A 172 9.84 -4.73 4.72
C ALA A 172 8.50 -5.41 5.02
N TYR A 173 7.93 -6.10 4.06
CA TYR A 173 6.69 -6.86 4.23
C TYR A 173 6.68 -8.10 3.36
N GLY A 174 6.05 -9.15 3.85
CA GLY A 174 5.83 -10.36 3.07
C GLY A 174 5.54 -11.55 3.93
N GLY A 175 5.53 -12.72 3.31
CA GLY A 175 5.41 -13.98 4.01
C GLY A 175 4.81 -15.08 3.14
N PRO A 176 5.02 -16.33 3.53
CA PRO A 176 4.73 -17.49 2.67
C PRO A 176 3.24 -17.75 2.49
N GLY A 177 2.38 -17.12 3.31
CA GLY A 177 0.99 -17.57 3.44
C GLY A 177 0.93 -19.01 3.94
N GLY A 178 -0.21 -19.67 3.74
CA GLY A 178 -0.36 -21.08 4.11
C GLY A 178 -1.71 -21.41 4.71
N GLU A 179 -1.94 -22.72 4.86
CA GLU A 179 -3.22 -23.28 5.28
C GLU A 179 -3.65 -22.81 6.68
N TYR A 180 -2.73 -22.37 7.54
CA TYR A 180 -3.05 -21.92 8.90
C TYR A 180 -3.03 -20.39 9.05
N CYS A 181 -3.08 -19.66 7.93
CA CYS A 181 -2.95 -18.21 7.90
C CYS A 181 -4.27 -17.45 7.97
N ASP A 182 -5.38 -18.13 7.68
CA ASP A 182 -6.73 -17.54 7.65
C ASP A 182 -7.62 -18.04 8.81
N GLY A 183 -6.99 -18.48 9.91
CA GLY A 183 -7.69 -18.83 11.13
C GLY A 183 -8.04 -17.59 11.93
N THR A 184 -9.33 -17.39 12.23
CA THR A 184 -9.74 -16.51 13.33
C THR A 184 -9.07 -17.02 14.62
N SER A 185 -8.02 -16.37 15.08
CA SER A 185 -7.61 -16.50 16.48
C SER A 185 -8.72 -15.92 17.36
N PRO A 186 -8.99 -16.52 18.54
CA PRO A 186 -10.18 -16.26 19.37
C PRO A 186 -10.32 -14.81 19.84
#